data_AF-A0A0C4WQ30-F1
#
_entry.id   AF-A0A0C4WQ30-F1
#
_cell.length_a   1.000
_cell.length_b   1.000
_cell.length_c   1.000
_cell.angle_alpha   90.00
_cell.angle_beta   90.00
_cell.angle_gamma   90.00
#
_symmetry.space_group_name_H-M   'P 1'
#
loop_
_entity.id
_entity.type
_entity.pdbx_description
1 polymer ?
#
loop_
_entity_poly.entity_id
_entity_poly.type
_entity_poly.pdbx_seq_one_letter_code
_entity_poly.pdbx_strand_id
1 'polypeptide(L)'
;MATISANAGTGGGADHPDTQASVIRQENSMQISIEIEGTTITATLEDSEAARDFASLLPLSLTLEDYAATEKISDLPKPLSTSGAPAGITPKIGDLAYYAPWGNLAIFHKDFRYSSGLVKLGTLDSGIELMRRPGSYKATIRKLER
;
A
#
# COMPACT_ATOMS: atom_id res chain seq x y z
N MET A 1 -78.45 1.21 4.95
CA MET A 1 -78.25 -0.15 5.50
C MET A 1 -77.16 -0.84 4.69
N ALA A 2 -76.33 -1.64 5.38
CA ALA A 2 -75.13 -2.39 4.94
C ALA A 2 -73.84 -1.56 4.71
N THR A 3 -72.89 -1.46 5.66
CA THR A 3 -71.81 -2.40 6.13
C THR A 3 -70.67 -2.62 5.11
N ILE A 4 -69.50 -2.00 5.34
CA ILE A 4 -68.19 -2.52 5.86
C ILE A 4 -67.22 -3.06 4.81
N SER A 5 -66.00 -2.51 4.74
CA SER A 5 -64.75 -3.26 5.00
C SER A 5 -63.53 -2.35 5.01
N ALA A 6 -62.66 -2.62 5.98
CA ALA A 6 -61.47 -1.87 6.34
C ALA A 6 -60.25 -2.22 5.47
N ASN A 7 -59.23 -1.36 5.48
CA ASN A 7 -57.93 -1.80 5.97
C ASN A 7 -57.11 -0.63 6.51
N ALA A 8 -56.60 -0.81 7.73
CA ALA A 8 -55.60 0.04 8.37
C ALA A 8 -54.20 -0.53 8.08
N GLY A 9 -53.18 0.33 8.10
CA GLY A 9 -51.80 -0.11 8.29
C GLY A 9 -50.75 0.80 7.65
N THR A 10 -50.15 1.65 8.49
CA THR A 10 -48.69 1.89 8.64
C THR A 10 -47.85 2.13 7.38
N GLY A 11 -47.07 3.20 7.19
CA GLY A 11 -46.39 4.07 8.15
C GLY A 11 -44.91 4.22 7.71
N GLY A 12 -44.34 5.41 7.89
CA GLY A 12 -42.87 5.60 7.97
C GLY A 12 -42.16 5.90 6.65
N GLY A 13 -41.68 7.15 6.53
CA GLY A 13 -40.82 7.58 5.45
C GLY A 13 -39.37 7.12 5.57
N ALA A 14 -38.62 7.30 4.49
CA ALA A 14 -37.19 7.61 4.50
C ALA A 14 -36.81 8.12 3.10
N ASP A 15 -36.68 9.44 3.01
CA ASP A 15 -35.79 10.11 2.05
C ASP A 15 -34.35 9.73 2.42
N HIS A 16 -33.60 9.12 1.50
CA HIS A 16 -32.15 8.99 1.61
C HIS A 16 -31.53 9.10 0.20
N PRO A 17 -30.73 10.14 -0.08
CA PRO A 17 -29.90 10.21 -1.27
C PRO A 17 -28.61 9.39 -1.09
N ASP A 18 -28.45 8.34 -1.88
CA ASP A 18 -27.19 7.58 -2.05
C ASP A 18 -26.26 8.34 -3.00
N THR A 19 -25.51 9.34 -2.52
CA THR A 19 -24.44 9.97 -3.34
C THR A 19 -23.31 10.62 -2.51
N GLN A 20 -22.87 10.02 -1.40
CA GLN A 20 -21.70 10.53 -0.65
C GLN A 20 -20.74 9.45 -0.12
N ALA A 21 -20.72 8.23 -0.69
CA ALA A 21 -19.77 7.20 -0.26
C ALA A 21 -18.40 7.26 -0.96
N SER A 22 -18.24 8.06 -2.02
CA SER A 22 -17.06 8.04 -2.91
C SER A 22 -16.08 9.20 -2.74
N VAL A 23 -16.36 10.18 -1.86
CA VAL A 23 -15.51 11.38 -1.68
C VAL A 23 -14.62 11.30 -0.43
N ILE A 24 -14.87 10.36 0.50
CA ILE A 24 -14.12 10.21 1.77
C ILE A 24 -13.16 9.01 1.72
N ARG A 25 -12.35 8.87 0.66
CA ARG A 25 -11.22 7.92 0.64
C ARG A 25 -9.90 8.56 0.23
N GLN A 26 -9.84 9.89 0.24
CA GLN A 26 -8.72 10.64 -0.31
C GLN A 26 -8.22 11.71 0.66
N GLU A 27 -8.16 11.42 1.96
CA GLU A 27 -7.69 12.38 2.98
C GLU A 27 -6.56 11.84 3.87
N ASN A 28 -6.04 10.62 3.65
CA ASN A 28 -4.92 10.09 4.45
C ASN A 28 -3.95 9.15 3.69
N SER A 29 -3.84 9.27 2.36
CA SER A 29 -2.82 8.52 1.60
C SER A 29 -1.42 8.96 2.05
N MET A 30 -0.71 8.09 2.77
CA MET A 30 0.64 8.38 3.26
C MET A 30 1.62 8.31 2.09
N GLN A 31 2.24 9.44 1.77
CA GLN A 31 3.27 9.50 0.74
C GLN A 31 4.65 9.43 1.38
N ILE A 32 5.58 8.79 0.68
CA ILE A 32 6.98 8.71 1.05
C ILE A 32 7.85 9.17 -0.10
N SER A 33 9.02 9.69 0.24
CA SER A 33 10.09 9.95 -0.71
C SER A 33 11.21 8.94 -0.53
N ILE A 34 11.81 8.52 -1.64
CA ILE A 34 12.96 7.62 -1.70
C ILE A 34 14.05 8.37 -2.47
N GLU A 35 15.10 8.77 -1.76
CA GLU A 35 16.24 9.47 -2.34
C GLU A 35 17.36 8.47 -2.66
N ILE A 36 17.75 8.40 -3.94
CA ILE A 36 18.84 7.54 -4.43
C ILE A 36 19.78 8.41 -5.25
N GLU A 37 21.04 8.51 -4.84
CA GLU A 37 22.09 9.25 -5.56
C GLU A 37 21.68 10.69 -5.95
N GLY A 38 20.96 11.38 -5.07
CA GLY A 38 20.47 12.75 -5.30
C GLY A 38 19.22 12.85 -6.17
N THR A 39 18.67 11.72 -6.65
CA THR A 39 17.36 11.70 -7.32
C THR A 39 16.27 11.29 -6.34
N THR A 40 15.19 12.07 -6.28
CA THR A 40 14.04 11.77 -5.43
C THR A 40 12.97 11.04 -6.23
N ILE A 41 12.49 9.94 -5.67
CA ILE A 41 11.36 9.14 -6.14
C ILE A 41 10.23 9.27 -5.12
N THR A 42 8.98 9.16 -5.56
CA THR A 42 7.81 9.16 -4.69
C THR A 42 7.09 7.83 -4.73
N ALA A 43 6.51 7.44 -3.59
CA ALA A 43 5.59 6.32 -3.50
C ALA A 43 4.41 6.67 -2.61
N THR A 44 3.26 6.08 -2.93
CA THR A 44 2.06 6.12 -2.11
C THR A 44 1.91 4.80 -1.36
N LEU A 45 1.79 4.89 -0.03
CA LEU A 45 1.52 3.75 0.83
C LEU A 45 0.02 3.45 0.91
N GLU A 46 -0.31 2.16 1.00
CA GLU A 46 -1.66 1.67 1.23
C GLU A 46 -2.13 2.01 2.65
N ASP A 47 -3.45 2.03 2.86
CA ASP A 47 -4.01 2.13 4.20
C ASP A 47 -4.09 0.76 4.89
N SER A 48 -2.92 0.20 5.23
CA SER A 48 -2.78 -1.10 5.89
C SER A 48 -1.93 -1.01 7.16
N GLU A 49 -2.09 -1.95 8.10
CA GLU A 49 -1.26 -1.97 9.33
C GLU A 49 0.23 -2.11 8.99
N ALA A 50 0.57 -2.96 8.01
CA ALA A 50 1.94 -3.14 7.54
C ALA A 50 2.53 -1.84 7.00
N ALA A 51 1.76 -1.10 6.19
CA ALA A 51 2.18 0.17 5.63
C ALA A 51 2.35 1.27 6.69
N ARG A 52 1.45 1.33 7.68
CA ARG A 52 1.54 2.26 8.82
C ARG A 52 2.74 1.95 9.72
N ASP A 53 3.04 0.68 9.96
CA ASP A 53 4.21 0.26 10.74
C ASP A 53 5.52 0.54 9.98
N PHE A 54 5.55 0.29 8.67
CA PHE A 54 6.66 0.71 7.81
C PHE A 54 6.87 2.23 7.86
N ALA A 55 5.81 3.01 7.71
CA ALA A 55 5.88 4.47 7.79
C ALA A 55 6.41 4.94 9.16
N SER A 56 6.09 4.22 10.24
CA SER A 56 6.55 4.55 11.60
C SER A 56 8.05 4.34 11.82
N LEU A 57 8.72 3.60 10.93
CA LEU A 57 10.18 3.42 10.94
C LEU A 57 10.94 4.56 10.25
N LEU A 58 10.25 5.39 9.46
CA LEU A 58 10.90 6.43 8.67
C LEU A 58 11.35 7.61 9.55
N PRO A 59 12.51 8.22 9.27
CA PRO A 59 13.36 7.98 8.09
C PRO A 59 14.29 6.76 8.21
N LEU A 60 14.53 6.06 7.10
CA LEU A 60 15.45 4.93 7.01
C LEU A 60 16.50 5.14 5.91
N SER A 61 17.75 4.76 6.19
CA SER A 61 18.79 4.63 5.17
C SER A 61 19.06 3.15 4.94
N LEU A 62 18.72 2.68 3.75
CA LEU A 62 18.73 1.28 3.35
C LEU A 62 19.68 1.07 2.17
N THR A 63 20.24 -0.13 2.03
CA THR A 63 20.95 -0.54 0.83
C THR A 63 20.00 -1.41 0.01
N LEU A 64 19.58 -0.91 -1.16
CA LEU A 64 18.74 -1.66 -2.09
C LEU A 64 19.63 -2.55 -2.96
N GLU A 65 19.40 -3.86 -2.94
CA GLU A 65 20.18 -4.86 -3.67
C GLU A 65 19.34 -5.55 -4.74
N ASP A 66 19.95 -5.94 -5.86
CA ASP A 66 19.26 -6.74 -6.89
C ASP A 66 18.92 -8.13 -6.37
N TYR A 67 17.66 -8.51 -6.51
CA TYR A 67 17.21 -9.87 -6.25
C TYR A 67 16.41 -10.43 -7.43
N ALA A 68 16.82 -11.62 -7.86
CA ALA A 68 16.20 -12.37 -8.96
C ALA A 68 16.01 -11.56 -10.28
N ALA A 69 16.70 -10.44 -10.46
CA ALA A 69 16.53 -9.49 -11.58
C ALA A 69 15.06 -9.03 -11.80
N THR A 70 14.25 -9.05 -10.74
CA THR A 70 12.83 -8.69 -10.73
C THR A 70 12.48 -7.63 -9.69
N GLU A 71 13.22 -7.62 -8.58
CA GLU A 71 12.97 -6.75 -7.45
C GLU A 71 14.27 -6.25 -6.84
N LYS A 72 14.16 -5.12 -6.13
CA LYS A 72 15.19 -4.61 -5.24
C LYS A 72 14.80 -4.93 -3.81
N ILE A 73 15.71 -5.52 -3.03
CA ILE A 73 15.44 -5.87 -1.63
C ILE A 73 16.31 -5.09 -0.66
N SER A 74 15.83 -4.93 0.56
CA SER A 74 16.65 -4.44 1.68
C SER A 74 16.08 -4.89 3.02
N ASP A 75 16.96 -5.22 3.97
CA ASP A 75 16.56 -5.57 5.32
C ASP A 75 15.92 -4.38 6.04
N LEU A 76 14.91 -4.66 6.87
CA LEU A 76 14.31 -3.68 7.76
C LEU A 76 14.88 -3.83 9.17
N PRO A 77 14.97 -2.74 9.97
CA PRO A 77 15.52 -2.80 11.32
C PRO A 77 14.66 -3.64 12.29
N LYS A 78 13.39 -3.88 11.94
CA LYS A 78 12.46 -4.76 12.66
C LYS A 78 11.46 -5.36 11.68
N PRO A 79 10.87 -6.53 12.00
CA PRO A 79 9.74 -7.05 11.24
C PRO A 79 8.51 -6.14 11.37
N LEU A 80 7.69 -6.11 10.32
CA LEU A 80 6.43 -5.37 10.28
C LEU A 80 5.25 -6.24 10.70
N SER A 81 4.19 -5.61 11.20
CA SER A 81 2.91 -6.29 11.39
C SER A 81 2.36 -6.81 10.06
N THR A 82 1.91 -8.07 10.05
CA THR A 82 1.19 -8.68 8.92
C THR A 82 -0.28 -8.92 9.25
N SER A 83 -0.76 -8.38 10.36
CA SER A 83 -2.14 -8.50 10.78
C SER A 83 -3.08 -7.88 9.74
N GLY A 84 -4.14 -8.62 9.40
CA GLY A 84 -5.09 -8.25 8.35
C GLY A 84 -4.56 -8.32 6.91
N ALA A 85 -3.29 -8.66 6.69
CA ALA A 85 -2.74 -8.83 5.35
C ALA A 85 -3.16 -10.17 4.72
N PRO A 86 -3.30 -10.25 3.38
CA PRO A 86 -3.51 -11.51 2.71
C PRO A 86 -2.31 -12.45 2.90
N ALA A 87 -2.52 -13.75 2.69
CA ALA A 87 -1.45 -14.76 2.79
C ALA A 87 -0.34 -14.58 1.73
N GLY A 88 -0.55 -13.74 0.72
CA GLY A 88 0.38 -13.42 -0.35
C GLY A 88 -0.28 -12.53 -1.39
N ILE A 89 0.52 -12.05 -2.34
CA ILE A 89 0.07 -11.22 -3.45
C ILE A 89 0.78 -11.62 -4.74
N THR A 90 0.22 -11.20 -5.88
CA THR A 90 0.90 -11.16 -7.17
C THR A 90 1.38 -9.72 -7.39
N PRO A 91 2.67 -9.42 -7.15
CA PRO A 91 3.17 -8.04 -7.24
C PRO A 91 3.29 -7.61 -8.70
N LYS A 92 3.07 -6.31 -8.92
CA LYS A 92 3.19 -5.66 -10.23
C LYS A 92 4.40 -4.73 -10.24
N ILE A 93 4.78 -4.31 -11.45
CA ILE A 93 5.78 -3.25 -11.63
C ILE A 93 5.41 -2.03 -10.79
N GLY A 94 6.35 -1.58 -9.96
CA GLY A 94 6.21 -0.43 -9.08
C GLY A 94 5.71 -0.77 -7.68
N ASP A 95 5.29 -2.00 -7.39
CA ASP A 95 4.82 -2.35 -6.06
C ASP A 95 5.95 -2.36 -5.03
N LEU A 96 5.67 -1.78 -3.88
CA LEU A 96 6.44 -1.96 -2.65
C LEU A 96 5.76 -3.03 -1.82
N ALA A 97 6.50 -4.02 -1.39
CA ALA A 97 6.00 -5.10 -0.56
C ALA A 97 6.97 -5.43 0.59
N TYR A 98 6.42 -5.99 1.64
CA TYR A 98 7.16 -6.61 2.73
C TYR A 98 7.10 -8.13 2.56
N TYR A 99 8.25 -8.79 2.58
CA TYR A 99 8.30 -10.24 2.54
C TYR A 99 8.44 -10.79 3.96
N ALA A 100 7.32 -11.21 4.53
CA ALA A 100 7.20 -11.63 5.92
C ALA A 100 8.13 -12.79 6.36
N PRO A 101 8.43 -13.79 5.50
CA PRO A 101 9.33 -14.88 5.89
C PRO A 101 10.76 -14.43 6.22
N TRP A 102 11.25 -13.33 5.62
CA TRP A 102 12.61 -12.82 5.85
C TRP A 102 12.63 -11.48 6.58
N GLY A 103 11.54 -10.71 6.54
CA GLY A 103 11.48 -9.42 7.20
C GLY A 103 12.09 -8.27 6.39
N ASN A 104 12.19 -8.41 5.08
CA ASN A 104 12.80 -7.40 4.20
C ASN A 104 11.75 -6.64 3.36
N LEU A 105 12.13 -5.44 2.95
CA LEU A 105 11.46 -4.64 1.93
C LEU A 105 11.79 -5.20 0.55
N ALA A 106 10.81 -5.24 -0.34
CA ALA A 106 10.92 -5.58 -1.74
C ALA A 106 10.26 -4.48 -2.60
N ILE A 107 10.97 -4.02 -3.63
CA ILE A 107 10.48 -3.05 -4.62
C ILE A 107 10.54 -3.71 -6.00
N PHE A 108 9.38 -4.01 -6.57
CA PHE A 108 9.27 -4.73 -7.83
C PHE A 108 9.44 -3.80 -9.02
N HIS A 109 10.38 -4.11 -9.92
CA HIS A 109 10.57 -3.38 -11.17
C HIS A 109 10.17 -4.18 -12.42
N LYS A 110 9.68 -5.40 -12.22
CA LYS A 110 9.04 -6.32 -13.17
C LYS A 110 7.84 -6.98 -12.50
N ASP A 111 6.87 -7.43 -13.30
CA ASP A 111 5.79 -8.28 -12.79
C ASP A 111 6.34 -9.62 -12.31
N PHE A 112 5.68 -10.19 -11.31
CA PHE A 112 6.02 -11.52 -10.81
C PHE A 112 4.79 -12.39 -10.62
N ARG A 113 5.03 -13.67 -10.28
CA ARG A 113 3.96 -14.61 -9.94
C ARG A 113 3.46 -14.35 -8.52
N TYR A 114 2.31 -14.95 -8.19
CA TYR A 114 1.83 -15.00 -6.81
C TYR A 114 2.90 -15.56 -5.88
N SER A 115 3.16 -14.87 -4.78
CA SER A 115 4.13 -15.27 -3.77
C SER A 115 3.50 -15.20 -2.38
N SER A 116 3.57 -16.31 -1.65
CA SER A 116 3.14 -16.39 -0.26
C SER A 116 4.04 -15.55 0.64
N GLY A 117 3.46 -14.86 1.62
CA GLY A 117 4.19 -14.04 2.58
C GLY A 117 4.55 -12.63 2.09
N LEU A 118 4.24 -12.28 0.84
CA LEU A 118 4.31 -10.88 0.39
C LEU A 118 3.09 -10.10 0.86
N VAL A 119 3.35 -8.97 1.52
CA VAL A 119 2.35 -8.00 1.97
C VAL A 119 2.58 -6.69 1.23
N LYS A 120 1.58 -6.22 0.49
CA LYS A 120 1.70 -4.94 -0.21
C LYS A 120 1.75 -3.77 0.79
N LEU A 121 2.78 -2.94 0.65
CA LEU A 121 2.96 -1.72 1.44
C LEU A 121 2.49 -0.49 0.66
N GLY A 122 2.67 -0.48 -0.66
CA GLY A 122 2.39 0.70 -1.48
C GLY A 122 2.79 0.49 -2.93
N THR A 123 2.80 1.59 -3.67
CA THR A 123 3.20 1.63 -5.09
C THR A 123 4.02 2.89 -5.36
N LEU A 124 5.07 2.75 -6.16
CA LEU A 124 5.86 3.86 -6.69
C LEU A 124 5.00 4.71 -7.62
N ASP A 125 4.98 6.03 -7.40
CA ASP A 125 4.31 6.96 -8.30
C ASP A 125 5.26 7.43 -9.43
N SER A 126 6.57 7.31 -9.20
CA SER A 126 7.61 7.76 -10.14
C SER A 126 8.88 6.90 -10.03
N GLY A 127 9.90 7.19 -10.85
CA GLY A 127 11.26 6.70 -10.63
C GLY A 127 11.52 5.20 -10.85
N ILE A 128 10.59 4.46 -11.48
CA ILE A 128 10.75 3.02 -11.75
C ILE A 128 12.04 2.66 -12.49
N GLU A 129 12.51 3.56 -13.37
CA GLU A 129 13.75 3.38 -14.14
C GLU A 129 14.98 3.28 -13.23
N LEU A 130 14.99 3.98 -12.08
CA LEU A 130 16.08 3.88 -11.11
C LEU A 130 16.15 2.49 -10.47
N MET A 131 15.00 1.83 -10.32
CA MET A 131 14.90 0.46 -9.80
C MET A 131 15.36 -0.61 -10.79
N ARG A 132 15.45 -0.27 -12.08
CA ARG A 132 15.95 -1.18 -13.12
C ARG A 132 17.47 -1.12 -13.29
N ARG A 133 18.14 -0.14 -12.68
CA ARG A 133 19.59 -0.01 -12.77
C ARG A 133 20.25 -1.17 -12.03
N PRO A 134 21.24 -1.86 -12.63
CA PRO A 134 21.90 -2.99 -11.99
C PRO A 134 22.77 -2.53 -10.82
N GLY A 135 22.99 -3.44 -9.89
CA GLY A 135 23.82 -3.24 -8.70
C GLY A 135 23.02 -2.77 -7.49
N SER A 136 23.76 -2.52 -6.42
CA SER A 136 23.22 -2.07 -5.15
C SER A 136 23.47 -0.59 -4.95
N TYR A 137 22.50 0.13 -4.38
CA TYR A 137 22.63 1.55 -4.09
C TYR A 137 21.97 1.92 -2.76
N LYS A 138 22.53 2.95 -2.12
CA LYS A 138 21.95 3.50 -0.89
C LYS A 138 20.71 4.32 -1.23
N ALA A 139 19.64 4.06 -0.50
CA ALA A 139 18.40 4.79 -0.56
C ALA A 139 18.08 5.39 0.82
N THR A 140 17.63 6.64 0.85
CA THR A 140 17.06 7.21 2.07
C THR A 140 15.56 7.40 1.88
N ILE A 141 14.78 6.71 2.69
CA ILE A 141 13.31 6.75 2.65
C ILE A 141 12.82 7.66 3.76
N ARG A 142 11.95 8.61 3.43
CA ARG A 142 11.38 9.59 4.37
C ARG A 142 9.88 9.72 4.15
N LYS A 143 9.15 10.13 5.19
CA LYS A 143 7.77 10.59 5.00
C LYS A 143 7.80 11.87 4.16
N LEU A 144 6.87 11.98 3.22
CA LEU A 144 6.66 13.21 2.48
C LEU A 144 5.61 14.02 3.23
N GLU A 145 6.05 14.92 4.10
CA GLU A 145 5.17 15.88 4.78
C GLU A 145 4.65 16.88 3.73
N ARG A 146 3.32 17.10 3.72
CA ARG A 146 2.68 18.13 2.89
C ARG A 146 2.71 19.47 3.59
#